data_AF-A0A965FW08-F1
#
_entry.id   AF-A0A965FW08-F1
#
_cell.length_a   1.000
_cell.length_b   1.000
_cell.length_c   1.000
_cell.angle_alpha   90.00
_cell.angle_beta   90.00
_cell.angle_gamma   90.00
#
_symmetry.space_group_name_H-M   'P 1'
#
loop_
_entity.id
_entity.type
_entity.pdbx_description
1 polymer ?
#
loop_
_entity_poly.entity_id
_entity_poly.type
_entity_poly.pdbx_seq_one_letter_code
_entity_poly.pdbx_strand_id
1 'polypeptide(L)'
;MSARRVEALIASAVVPSSKYAVDLIKADGVPNPQILERLAALANEQRVNSGQIVLILPPLLPGMERAFSESPQLGPLLGRTKAALAAWSRSAGIAIIDAGRSERYGCEATDFVDEHHALPACYARIFGRFWSAAGPISPATVGTKAIKLPAGLFQPE
;
A
#
# COMPACT_ATOMS: atom_id res chain seq x y z
N MET A 1 21.94 -4.11 -0.67
CA MET A 1 22.24 -3.30 0.53
C MET A 1 22.82 -4.22 1.60
N SER A 2 23.76 -3.77 2.45
CA SER A 2 24.26 -4.62 3.55
C SER A 2 23.24 -4.71 4.69
N ALA A 3 23.24 -5.82 5.44
CA ALA A 3 22.34 -6.04 6.58
C ALA A 3 22.42 -4.90 7.61
N ARG A 4 23.65 -4.48 7.99
CA ARG A 4 23.87 -3.36 8.89
C ARG A 4 23.25 -2.05 8.41
N ARG A 5 23.27 -1.79 7.09
CA ARG A 5 22.64 -0.58 6.53
C ARG A 5 21.12 -0.69 6.57
N VAL A 6 20.56 -1.86 6.30
CA VAL A 6 19.11 -2.11 6.42
C VAL A 6 18.63 -1.86 7.85
N GLU A 7 19.31 -2.44 8.84
CA GLU A 7 19.00 -2.25 10.26
C GLU A 7 19.05 -0.77 10.66
N ALA A 8 20.09 -0.04 10.24
CA ALA A 8 20.22 1.38 10.53
C ALA A 8 19.09 2.21 9.91
N LEU A 9 18.72 1.92 8.66
CA LEU A 9 17.61 2.58 7.97
C LEU A 9 16.28 2.32 8.69
N ILE A 10 15.98 1.07 9.02
CA ILE A 10 14.75 0.71 9.75
C ILE A 10 14.71 1.40 11.12
N ALA A 11 15.80 1.34 11.88
CA ALA A 11 15.89 2.00 13.18
C ALA A 11 15.65 3.51 13.05
N SER A 12 16.23 4.16 12.03
CA SER A 12 16.03 5.59 11.78
C SER A 12 14.63 5.94 11.30
N ALA A 13 13.92 5.01 10.65
CA ALA A 13 12.58 5.21 10.17
C ALA A 13 11.53 5.19 11.29
N VAL A 14 11.75 4.40 12.35
CA VAL A 14 10.75 4.22 13.43
C VAL A 14 10.93 5.17 14.60
N VAL A 15 11.96 6.04 14.61
CA VAL A 15 12.07 7.08 15.65
C VAL A 15 10.95 8.12 15.47
N PRO A 16 10.40 8.69 16.55
CA PRO A 16 9.26 9.63 16.47
C PRO A 16 9.51 10.88 15.61
N SER A 17 10.78 11.28 15.44
CA SER A 17 11.19 12.44 14.65
C SER A 17 11.40 12.14 13.17
N SER A 18 11.29 10.89 12.73
CA SER A 18 11.43 10.54 11.32
C SER A 18 10.26 11.13 10.51
N LYS A 19 10.50 11.43 9.23
CA LYS A 19 9.41 11.89 8.34
C LYS A 19 8.23 10.93 8.29
N TYR A 20 8.49 9.63 8.41
CA TYR A 20 7.47 8.58 8.38
C TYR A 20 6.63 8.55 9.67
N ALA A 21 7.28 8.69 10.84
CA ALA A 21 6.60 8.70 12.12
C ALA A 21 5.84 10.01 12.36
N VAL A 22 6.43 11.15 11.99
CA VAL A 22 5.82 12.48 12.16
C VAL A 22 4.47 12.58 11.47
N ASP A 23 4.38 12.14 10.21
CA ASP A 23 3.12 12.20 9.46
C ASP A 23 2.05 11.29 10.07
N LEU A 24 2.46 10.09 10.49
CA LEU A 24 1.56 9.12 11.12
C LEU A 24 1.04 9.62 12.49
N ILE A 25 1.91 10.23 13.30
CA ILE A 25 1.57 10.83 14.59
C ILE A 25 0.66 12.05 14.39
N LYS A 26 1.02 12.96 13.49
CA LYS A 26 0.24 14.18 13.22
C LYS A 26 -1.17 13.87 12.73
N ALA A 27 -1.31 12.81 11.94
CA ALA A 27 -2.60 12.34 11.44
C ALA A 27 -3.40 11.55 12.49
N ASP A 28 -2.82 11.21 13.65
CA ASP A 28 -3.38 10.29 14.64
C ASP A 28 -3.83 8.94 14.04
N GLY A 29 -3.14 8.52 12.99
CA GLY A 29 -3.51 7.34 12.21
C GLY A 29 -4.80 7.48 11.38
N VAL A 30 -5.32 8.69 11.17
CA VAL A 30 -6.53 8.97 10.40
C VAL A 30 -6.16 9.46 8.98
N PRO A 31 -6.52 8.73 7.91
CA PRO A 31 -6.32 9.21 6.54
C PRO A 31 -7.07 10.53 6.29
N ASN A 32 -6.48 11.41 5.49
CA ASN A 32 -7.09 12.69 5.16
C ASN A 32 -8.42 12.49 4.38
N PRO A 33 -9.57 12.90 4.93
CA PRO A 33 -10.87 12.61 4.32
C PRO A 33 -11.06 13.35 2.98
N GLN A 34 -10.54 14.57 2.83
CA GLN A 34 -10.65 15.31 1.57
C GLN A 34 -9.86 14.63 0.45
N ILE A 35 -8.72 14.00 0.75
CA ILE A 35 -7.97 13.21 -0.24
C ILE A 35 -8.78 11.97 -0.63
N LEU A 36 -9.37 11.27 0.35
CA LEU A 36 -10.19 10.09 0.08
C LEU A 36 -11.42 10.41 -0.78
N GLU A 37 -12.08 11.54 -0.54
CA GLU A 37 -13.20 12.02 -1.37
C GLU A 37 -12.76 12.30 -2.82
N ARG A 38 -11.62 12.96 -3.01
CA ARG A 38 -11.07 13.23 -4.35
C ARG A 38 -10.72 11.95 -5.10
N LEU A 39 -10.14 10.97 -4.41
CA LEU A 39 -9.83 9.66 -5.00
C LEU A 39 -11.10 8.90 -5.38
N ALA A 40 -12.15 8.98 -4.56
CA ALA A 40 -13.45 8.39 -4.88
C ALA A 40 -14.10 9.06 -6.10
N ALA A 41 -14.06 10.40 -6.19
CA ALA A 41 -14.55 11.14 -7.34
C ALA A 41 -13.81 10.74 -8.62
N LEU A 42 -12.48 10.68 -8.58
CA LEU A 42 -11.66 10.24 -9.71
C LEU A 42 -12.02 8.80 -10.13
N ALA A 43 -12.23 7.90 -9.17
CA ALA A 43 -12.63 6.52 -9.47
C ALA A 43 -14.01 6.46 -10.14
N ASN A 44 -14.94 7.33 -9.76
CA ASN A 44 -16.25 7.43 -10.40
C ASN A 44 -16.12 7.90 -11.85
N GLU A 45 -15.32 8.92 -12.10
CA GLU A 45 -15.04 9.45 -13.46
C GLU A 45 -14.43 8.38 -14.36
N GLN A 46 -13.47 7.61 -13.85
CA GLN A 46 -12.87 6.52 -14.61
C GLN A 46 -13.87 5.42 -14.93
N ARG A 47 -14.76 5.06 -13.98
CA ARG A 47 -15.79 4.03 -14.20
C ARG A 47 -16.78 4.41 -15.30
N VAL A 48 -17.14 5.68 -15.45
CA VAL A 48 -17.97 6.17 -16.57
C VAL A 48 -17.32 5.88 -17.91
N ASN A 49 -15.99 5.92 -17.96
CA ASN A 49 -15.19 5.62 -19.15
C ASN A 49 -14.74 4.15 -19.22
N SER A 50 -15.40 3.25 -18.47
CA SER A 50 -15.04 1.84 -18.33
C SER A 50 -13.61 1.57 -17.82
N GLY A 51 -12.97 2.58 -17.24
CA GLY A 51 -11.69 2.50 -16.55
C GLY A 51 -11.84 2.06 -15.10
N GLN A 52 -10.70 1.72 -14.48
CA GLN A 52 -10.61 1.39 -13.06
C GLN A 52 -9.39 2.05 -12.45
N ILE A 53 -9.50 2.42 -11.17
CA ILE A 53 -8.39 2.91 -10.38
C ILE A 53 -7.96 1.81 -9.42
N VAL A 54 -6.65 1.56 -9.42
CA VAL A 54 -5.98 0.76 -8.40
C VAL A 54 -5.02 1.70 -7.69
N LEU A 55 -5.15 1.79 -6.38
CA LEU A 55 -4.23 2.55 -5.54
C LEU A 55 -3.15 1.63 -4.99
N ILE A 56 -1.96 2.17 -4.75
CA ILE A 56 -0.85 1.45 -4.14
C ILE A 56 -0.38 2.20 -2.90
N LEU A 57 -0.27 1.49 -1.79
CA LEU A 57 0.57 1.92 -0.69
C LEU A 57 1.99 1.47 -1.05
N PRO A 58 2.95 2.41 -1.24
CA PRO A 58 4.27 2.06 -1.74
C PRO A 58 4.97 1.01 -0.88
N PRO A 59 5.79 0.15 -1.50
CA PRO A 59 6.57 -0.80 -0.72
C PRO A 59 7.57 -0.11 0.18
N LEU A 60 7.70 -0.63 1.41
CA LEU A 60 8.75 -0.22 2.33
C LEU A 60 9.89 -1.23 2.28
N LEU A 61 11.08 -0.80 2.69
CA LEU A 61 12.23 -1.67 2.86
C LEU A 61 11.84 -2.91 3.69
N PRO A 62 12.25 -4.14 3.30
CA PRO A 62 11.87 -5.37 3.99
C PRO A 62 12.07 -5.27 5.51
N GLY A 63 11.02 -5.58 6.28
CA GLY A 63 11.02 -5.50 7.75
C GLY A 63 10.65 -4.14 8.35
N MET A 64 10.60 -3.06 7.56
CA MET A 64 10.27 -1.73 8.08
C MET A 64 8.84 -1.65 8.60
N GLU A 65 7.83 -2.11 7.85
CA GLU A 65 6.43 -2.06 8.32
C GLU A 65 6.23 -2.88 9.61
N ARG A 66 6.94 -4.02 9.73
CA ARG A 66 6.93 -4.82 10.96
C ARG A 66 7.46 -4.00 12.13
N ALA A 67 8.59 -3.31 11.96
CA ALA A 67 9.16 -2.46 13.00
C ALA A 67 8.20 -1.30 13.39
N PHE A 68 7.47 -0.70 12.44
CA PHE A 68 6.40 0.24 12.77
C PHE A 68 5.29 -0.41 13.59
N SER A 69 4.85 -1.60 13.19
CA SER A 69 3.76 -2.33 13.85
C SER A 69 4.12 -2.76 15.28
N GLU A 70 5.39 -3.10 15.51
CA GLU A 70 5.92 -3.52 16.81
C GLU A 70 6.24 -2.33 17.73
N SER A 71 6.34 -1.11 17.20
CA SER A 71 6.52 0.09 18.01
C SER A 71 5.28 0.38 18.86
N PRO A 72 5.41 0.49 20.20
CA PRO A 72 4.27 0.75 21.07
C PRO A 72 3.51 2.04 20.74
N GLN A 73 4.21 3.05 20.22
CA GLN A 73 3.63 4.34 19.86
C GLN A 73 3.07 4.34 18.44
N LEU A 74 3.79 3.76 17.48
CA LEU A 74 3.45 3.86 16.05
C LEU A 74 2.53 2.73 15.57
N GLY A 75 2.62 1.55 16.19
CA GLY A 75 1.83 0.38 15.80
C GLY A 75 0.33 0.61 15.85
N PRO A 76 -0.24 1.17 16.93
CA PRO A 76 -1.65 1.52 16.99
C PRO A 76 -2.08 2.53 15.92
N LEU A 77 -1.22 3.51 15.59
CA LEU A 77 -1.50 4.52 14.58
C LEU A 77 -1.52 3.92 13.17
N LEU A 78 -0.50 3.10 12.84
CA LEU A 78 -0.41 2.40 11.57
C LEU A 78 -1.60 1.44 11.40
N GLY A 79 -1.94 0.69 12.46
CA GLY A 79 -3.11 -0.19 12.49
C GLY A 79 -4.40 0.57 12.21
N ARG A 80 -4.62 1.72 12.85
CA ARG A 80 -5.78 2.60 12.56
C ARG A 80 -5.79 3.06 11.11
N THR A 81 -4.66 3.52 10.58
CA THR A 81 -4.56 3.99 9.19
C THR A 81 -4.93 2.90 8.21
N LYS A 82 -4.35 1.70 8.37
CA LYS A 82 -4.62 0.56 7.49
C LYS A 82 -6.07 0.07 7.59
N ALA A 83 -6.63 -0.01 8.80
CA ALA A 83 -8.03 -0.38 8.99
C ALA A 83 -8.98 0.63 8.33
N ALA A 84 -8.72 1.93 8.49
CA ALA A 84 -9.52 3.00 7.89
C ALA A 84 -9.44 2.97 6.36
N LEU A 85 -8.24 2.82 5.79
CA LEU A 85 -8.05 2.70 4.34
C LEU A 85 -8.75 1.46 3.78
N ALA A 86 -8.64 0.31 4.45
CA ALA A 86 -9.31 -0.91 4.02
C ALA A 86 -10.85 -0.80 4.10
N ALA A 87 -11.38 -0.15 5.13
CA ALA A 87 -12.83 0.11 5.24
C ALA A 87 -13.31 1.05 4.14
N TRP A 88 -12.60 2.16 3.93
CA TRP A 88 -12.90 3.11 2.87
C TRP A 88 -12.80 2.48 1.48
N SER A 89 -11.79 1.66 1.21
CA SER A 89 -11.61 1.07 -0.12
C SER A 89 -12.77 0.13 -0.48
N ARG A 90 -13.30 -0.61 0.51
CA ARG A 90 -14.49 -1.46 0.33
C ARG A 90 -15.73 -0.63 0.03
N SER A 91 -15.96 0.47 0.75
CA SER A 91 -17.13 1.32 0.52
C SER A 91 -17.04 2.07 -0.82
N ALA A 92 -15.84 2.51 -1.21
CA ALA A 92 -15.59 3.20 -2.47
C ALA A 92 -15.51 2.27 -3.68
N GLY A 93 -15.40 0.95 -3.48
CA GLY A 93 -15.20 -0.03 -4.56
C GLY A 93 -13.84 0.14 -5.27
N ILE A 94 -12.81 0.58 -4.54
CA ILE A 94 -11.46 0.82 -5.07
C ILE A 94 -10.52 -0.28 -4.56
N ALA A 95 -9.72 -0.84 -5.45
CA ALA A 95 -8.66 -1.76 -5.05
C ALA A 95 -7.47 -0.98 -4.49
N ILE A 96 -6.95 -1.44 -3.34
CA ILE A 96 -5.68 -0.99 -2.77
C ILE A 96 -4.71 -2.18 -2.78
N ILE A 97 -3.52 -1.97 -3.34
CA ILE A 97 -2.36 -2.84 -3.17
C ILE A 97 -1.57 -2.31 -1.99
N ASP A 98 -1.64 -3.01 -0.85
CA ASP A 98 -0.84 -2.67 0.32
C ASP A 98 0.53 -3.34 0.22
N ALA A 99 1.50 -2.65 -0.37
CA ALA A 99 2.83 -3.19 -0.60
C ALA A 99 3.81 -2.94 0.56
N GLY A 100 3.37 -2.33 1.67
CA GLY A 100 4.27 -1.90 2.74
C GLY A 100 5.12 -3.04 3.34
N ARG A 101 4.55 -4.26 3.47
CA ARG A 101 5.31 -5.51 3.69
C ARG A 101 5.85 -6.09 2.39
N SER A 102 6.81 -5.39 1.79
CA SER A 102 7.36 -5.74 0.47
C SER A 102 7.96 -7.14 0.41
N GLU A 103 8.45 -7.67 1.53
CA GLU A 103 8.98 -9.04 1.62
C GLU A 103 7.94 -10.12 1.31
N ARG A 104 6.64 -9.83 1.52
CA ARG A 104 5.55 -10.75 1.16
C ARG A 104 5.42 -10.92 -0.36
N TYR A 105 5.90 -9.97 -1.14
CA TYR A 105 5.97 -10.03 -2.60
C TYR A 105 7.31 -10.56 -3.08
N GLY A 106 8.20 -10.96 -2.17
CA GLY A 106 9.55 -11.41 -2.48
C GLY A 106 10.49 -10.27 -2.87
N CYS A 107 10.21 -9.02 -2.49
CA CYS A 107 11.20 -7.95 -2.63
C CYS A 107 12.34 -8.15 -1.63
N GLU A 108 13.56 -7.85 -2.06
CA GLU A 108 14.78 -7.96 -1.27
C GLU A 108 15.33 -6.57 -0.95
N ALA A 109 16.20 -6.45 0.06
CA ALA A 109 16.80 -5.15 0.42
C ALA A 109 17.72 -4.57 -0.69
N THR A 110 18.13 -5.40 -1.65
CA THR A 110 18.83 -4.99 -2.87
C THR A 110 17.91 -4.31 -3.89
N ASP A 111 16.60 -4.48 -3.76
CA ASP A 111 15.60 -3.81 -4.59
C ASP A 111 15.26 -2.39 -4.11
N PHE A 112 16.03 -1.81 -3.20
CA PHE A 112 15.73 -0.50 -2.61
C PHE A 112 16.93 0.45 -2.63
N VAL A 113 16.66 1.71 -2.92
CA VAL A 113 17.63 2.82 -2.84
C VAL A 113 17.71 3.33 -1.40
N ASP A 114 16.56 3.47 -0.74
CA ASP A 114 16.39 3.91 0.65
C ASP A 114 15.19 3.20 1.31
N GLU A 115 14.56 3.79 2.33
CA GLU A 115 13.51 3.10 3.11
C GLU A 115 12.18 2.88 2.36
N HIS A 116 11.93 3.58 1.25
CA HIS A 116 10.65 3.50 0.50
C HIS A 116 10.78 3.60 -1.02
N HIS A 117 11.94 4.04 -1.55
CA HIS A 117 12.18 4.06 -2.99
C HIS A 117 12.67 2.69 -3.48
N ALA A 118 11.73 1.90 -4.02
CA ALA A 118 12.01 0.60 -4.62
C ALA A 118 12.45 0.71 -6.08
N LEU A 119 13.26 -0.24 -6.51
CA LEU A 119 13.67 -0.46 -7.89
C LEU A 119 12.56 -1.18 -8.68
N PRO A 120 12.58 -1.11 -10.02
CA PRO A 120 11.54 -1.70 -10.87
C PRO A 120 11.27 -3.20 -10.61
N ALA A 121 12.29 -3.96 -10.21
CA ALA A 121 12.17 -5.38 -9.91
C ALA A 121 11.16 -5.67 -8.78
N CYS A 122 11.12 -4.84 -7.73
CA CYS A 122 10.15 -5.02 -6.64
C CYS A 122 8.72 -4.74 -7.13
N TYR A 123 8.51 -3.66 -7.88
CA TYR A 123 7.21 -3.35 -8.47
C TYR A 123 6.71 -4.43 -9.43
N ALA A 124 7.62 -5.02 -10.24
CA ALA A 124 7.26 -6.13 -11.12
C ALA A 124 6.69 -7.33 -10.36
N ARG A 125 7.27 -7.69 -9.19
CA ARG A 125 6.75 -8.76 -8.33
C ARG A 125 5.40 -8.39 -7.69
N ILE A 126 5.28 -7.16 -7.19
CA ILE A 126 4.05 -6.65 -6.57
C ILE A 126 2.88 -6.68 -7.56
N PHE A 127 3.06 -6.06 -8.73
CA PHE A 127 2.01 -6.00 -9.75
C PHE A 127 1.78 -7.37 -10.40
N GLY A 128 2.83 -8.16 -10.61
CA GLY A 128 2.69 -9.53 -11.10
C GLY A 128 1.73 -10.35 -10.24
N ARG A 129 1.93 -10.31 -8.91
CA ARG A 129 1.04 -11.00 -7.96
C ARG A 129 -0.39 -10.45 -7.98
N PHE A 130 -0.56 -9.12 -8.05
CA PHE A 130 -1.88 -8.49 -8.11
C PHE A 130 -2.65 -8.93 -9.37
N TRP A 131 -2.04 -8.83 -10.54
CA TRP A 131 -2.69 -9.16 -11.81
C TRP A 131 -2.94 -10.66 -11.98
N SER A 132 -2.05 -11.52 -11.48
CA SER A 132 -2.32 -12.97 -11.44
C SER A 132 -3.55 -13.31 -10.59
N ALA A 133 -3.78 -12.60 -9.49
CA ALA A 133 -4.96 -12.80 -8.63
C ALA A 133 -6.24 -12.18 -9.21
N ALA A 134 -6.13 -11.06 -9.93
CA ALA A 134 -7.27 -10.40 -10.57
C ALA A 134 -7.79 -11.14 -11.82
N GLY A 135 -6.98 -12.02 -12.41
CA GLY A 135 -7.30 -12.72 -13.64
C GLY A 135 -7.12 -11.85 -14.90
N PRO A 136 -7.36 -12.40 -16.11
CA PRO A 136 -7.19 -11.66 -17.35
C PRO A 136 -8.15 -10.47 -17.43
N ILE A 137 -7.61 -9.28 -17.70
CA ILE A 137 -8.37 -8.11 -18.13
C ILE A 137 -8.80 -8.39 -19.57
N SER A 138 -9.98 -8.94 -19.80
CA SER A 138 -10.46 -9.14 -21.17
C SER A 138 -11.10 -7.84 -21.70
N PRO A 139 -10.73 -7.38 -22.91
CA PRO A 139 -11.37 -6.22 -23.55
C PRO A 139 -12.90 -6.36 -23.67
N ALA A 140 -13.43 -7.60 -23.69
CA ALA A 140 -14.86 -7.87 -23.74
C ALA A 140 -15.58 -7.71 -22.39
N THR A 141 -14.86 -7.52 -21.28
CA THR A 141 -15.41 -7.29 -19.93
C THR A 141 -15.56 -5.80 -19.64
N VAL A 142 -14.86 -4.95 -20.41
CA VAL A 142 -14.98 -3.49 -20.42
C VAL A 142 -16.30 -3.12 -21.12
N GLY A 143 -17.39 -3.14 -20.35
CA GLY A 143 -18.71 -2.70 -20.81
C GLY A 143 -19.91 -3.47 -20.25
N THR A 144 -19.73 -4.69 -19.72
CA THR A 144 -20.89 -5.46 -19.19
C THR A 144 -20.64 -6.30 -17.94
N LYS A 145 -19.39 -6.50 -17.51
CA LYS A 145 -19.08 -7.14 -16.23
C LYS A 145 -17.94 -6.42 -15.54
N ALA A 146 -18.15 -5.97 -14.31
CA ALA A 146 -17.06 -5.46 -13.49
C ALA A 146 -15.94 -6.50 -13.46
N ILE A 147 -14.69 -6.10 -13.73
CA ILE A 147 -13.53 -6.91 -13.36
C ILE A 147 -13.75 -7.27 -11.90
N LYS A 148 -13.78 -8.56 -11.58
CA LYS A 148 -13.89 -9.03 -10.20
C LYS A 148 -12.55 -8.70 -9.55
N LEU A 149 -12.42 -7.45 -9.11
CA LEU A 149 -11.29 -7.03 -8.31
C LEU A 149 -11.21 -8.01 -7.14
N PRO A 150 -10.04 -8.59 -6.86
CA PRO A 150 -9.89 -9.38 -5.66
C PRO A 150 -10.32 -8.49 -4.50
N ALA A 151 -11.23 -8.99 -3.66
CA ALA A 151 -11.61 -8.30 -2.43
C ALA A 151 -10.31 -7.91 -1.74
N GLY A 152 -10.18 -6.61 -1.40
CA GLY A 152 -8.91 -5.91 -1.20
C GLY A 152 -7.76 -6.79 -0.72
N LEU A 153 -6.60 -6.66 -1.36
CA LEU A 153 -5.34 -7.30 -0.96
C LEU A 153 -4.79 -6.76 0.39
N PHE A 154 -5.67 -6.26 1.25
CA PHE A 154 -5.51 -6.40 2.69
C PHE A 154 -5.82 -7.85 3.04
N GLN A 155 -4.79 -8.69 3.10
CA GLN A 155 -4.87 -9.86 3.95
C GLN A 155 -4.52 -9.40 5.37
N PRO A 156 -5.51 -9.19 6.26
CA PRO A 156 -5.20 -9.16 7.68
C PRO A 156 -4.57 -10.52 8.02
N GLU A 157 -3.41 -10.49 8.67
CA GLU A 157 -3.04 -11.59 9.56
C GLU A 157 -3.99 -11.58 10.76
#